data_AF-A0A380YPZ2-F1
#
_entry.id   AF-A0A380YPZ2-F1
#
_cell.length_a   1.000
_cell.length_b   1.000
_cell.length_c   1.000
_cell.angle_alpha   90.00
_cell.angle_beta   90.00
_cell.angle_gamma   90.00
#
_symmetry.space_group_name_H-M   'P 1'
#
loop_
_entity.id
_entity.type
_entity.pdbx_description
1 polymer ?
#
loop_
_entity_poly.entity_id
_entity_poly.type
_entity_poly.pdbx_seq_one_letter_code
_entity_poly.pdbx_strand_id
1 'polypeptide(L)'
;MQNKIPFVYVLDEMTTVNIKNFETLPSVLREYLCAFILLTQSGSKLENLYGKLDRASVEANFGNLFLGRTKDVEALKYYPSIFGKEEKERKSRSTGKVAVARTGA
;
A
#
# COMPACT_ATOMS: atom_id res chain seq x y z
N MET A 1 -14.94 -27.61 0.54
CA MET A 1 -14.95 -26.44 -0.38
C MET A 1 -13.98 -26.70 -1.52
N GLN A 2 -14.45 -26.70 -2.77
CA GLN A 2 -13.55 -26.64 -3.92
C GLN A 2 -13.13 -25.17 -4.08
N ASN A 3 -11.90 -24.83 -3.69
CA ASN A 3 -11.26 -23.53 -3.99
C ASN A 3 -10.99 -23.41 -5.48
N LYS A 4 -12.04 -23.37 -6.30
CA LYS A 4 -11.96 -23.25 -7.74
C LYS A 4 -12.43 -21.87 -8.12
N ILE A 5 -11.50 -21.04 -8.57
CA ILE A 5 -11.79 -19.72 -9.15
C ILE A 5 -12.13 -19.98 -10.63
N PRO A 6 -13.39 -19.85 -11.07
CA PRO A 6 -13.79 -20.12 -12.44
C PRO A 6 -13.20 -19.11 -13.43
N PHE A 7 -12.94 -17.88 -12.99
CA PHE A 7 -12.53 -16.80 -13.86
C PHE A 7 -11.63 -15.78 -13.14
N VAL A 8 -10.61 -15.28 -13.84
CA VAL A 8 -9.69 -14.25 -13.34
C VAL A 8 -9.55 -13.13 -14.38
N TYR A 9 -9.76 -11.88 -13.96
CA TYR A 9 -9.33 -10.71 -14.72
C TYR A 9 -7.91 -10.32 -14.29
N VAL A 10 -7.00 -10.24 -15.26
CA VAL A 10 -5.65 -9.69 -15.07
C VAL A 10 -5.56 -8.42 -15.90
N LEU A 11 -5.51 -7.29 -15.21
CA LEU A 11 -5.51 -5.96 -15.80
C LEU A 11 -4.10 -5.39 -15.68
N ASP A 12 -3.27 -5.68 -16.70
CA ASP A 12 -1.92 -5.13 -16.80
C ASP A 12 -1.98 -3.66 -17.21
N GLU A 13 -1.26 -2.80 -16.47
CA GLU A 13 -1.34 -1.34 -16.53
C GLU A 13 -2.80 -0.84 -16.73
N MET A 14 -3.68 -1.18 -15.78
CA MET A 14 -5.13 -0.87 -15.84
C MET A 14 -5.44 0.59 -16.20
N THR A 15 -4.54 1.52 -15.88
CA THR A 15 -4.70 2.95 -16.18
C THR A 15 -4.67 3.28 -17.68
N THR A 16 -4.39 2.32 -18.57
CA THR A 16 -4.52 2.52 -20.02
C THR A 16 -5.96 2.41 -20.53
N VAL A 17 -6.89 1.87 -19.74
CA VAL A 17 -8.28 1.68 -20.13
C VAL A 17 -9.22 2.33 -19.12
N ASN A 18 -10.16 3.14 -19.61
CA ASN A 18 -11.18 3.74 -18.75
C ASN A 18 -12.44 2.87 -18.71
N ILE A 19 -12.59 2.10 -17.64
CA ILE A 19 -13.83 1.34 -17.37
C ILE A 19 -14.71 2.16 -16.44
N LYS A 20 -15.88 2.59 -16.92
CA LYS A 20 -16.85 3.35 -16.12
C LYS A 20 -17.31 2.54 -14.90
N ASN A 21 -17.35 3.19 -13.73
CA ASN A 21 -17.77 2.60 -12.45
C ASN A 21 -16.97 1.33 -12.08
N PHE A 22 -15.67 1.31 -12.39
CA PHE A 22 -14.81 0.15 -12.18
C PHE A 22 -14.79 -0.33 -10.73
N GLU A 23 -14.87 0.57 -9.75
CA GLU A 23 -14.91 0.28 -8.33
C GLU A 23 -16.07 -0.64 -7.91
N THR A 24 -17.18 -0.65 -8.66
CA THR A 24 -18.31 -1.54 -8.39
C THR A 24 -18.09 -2.96 -8.92
N LEU A 25 -17.29 -3.10 -9.98
CA LEU A 25 -17.15 -4.34 -10.75
C LEU A 25 -16.51 -5.48 -9.93
N PRO A 26 -15.38 -5.28 -9.20
CA PRO A 26 -14.82 -6.30 -8.32
C PRO A 26 -15.81 -6.73 -7.24
N SER A 27 -16.62 -5.82 -6.71
CA SER A 27 -17.56 -6.14 -5.64
C SER A 27 -18.68 -7.05 -6.14
N VAL A 28 -19.29 -6.72 -7.28
CA VAL A 28 -20.39 -7.50 -7.88
C VAL A 28 -19.89 -8.88 -8.33
N LEU A 29 -18.74 -8.93 -9.02
CA LEU A 29 -18.26 -10.18 -9.61
C LEU A 29 -17.63 -11.16 -8.60
N ARG A 30 -17.33 -10.69 -7.38
CA ARG A 30 -16.89 -11.56 -6.28
C ARG A 30 -17.95 -12.61 -5.91
N GLU A 31 -19.23 -12.28 -6.02
CA GLU A 31 -20.35 -13.22 -5.79
C GLU A 31 -20.35 -14.40 -6.79
N TYR A 32 -19.75 -14.19 -7.97
CA TYR A 32 -19.61 -15.18 -9.04
C TYR A 32 -18.25 -15.88 -9.00
N LEU A 33 -17.53 -15.80 -7.87
CA LEU A 33 -16.19 -16.36 -7.68
C LEU A 33 -15.15 -15.83 -8.68
N CYS A 34 -15.34 -14.61 -9.19
CA CYS A 34 -14.36 -13.95 -10.04
C CYS A 34 -13.22 -13.36 -9.20
N ALA A 35 -11.97 -13.56 -9.65
CA ALA A 35 -10.81 -12.89 -9.07
C ALA A 35 -10.31 -11.74 -9.96
N PHE A 36 -9.77 -10.70 -9.32
CA PHE A 36 -9.18 -9.55 -9.99
C PHE A 36 -7.72 -9.39 -9.58
N ILE A 37 -6.87 -9.16 -10.56
CA ILE A 37 -5.51 -8.68 -10.40
C ILE A 37 -5.41 -7.37 -11.16
N LEU A 38 -5.19 -6.28 -10.43
CA LEU A 38 -4.98 -4.96 -11.00
C LEU A 38 -3.52 -4.59 -10.83
N LEU A 39 -2.85 -4.31 -11.94
CA LEU A 39 -1.46 -3.85 -11.96
C LEU A 39 -1.45 -2.39 -12.45
N THR A 40 -0.69 -1.56 -11.76
CA THR A 40 -0.45 -0.16 -12.14
C THR A 40 0.94 0.26 -11.72
N GLN A 41 1.60 1.06 -12.56
CA GLN A 41 2.88 1.68 -12.23
C GLN A 41 2.79 2.72 -11.10
N SER A 42 1.64 3.39 -10.94
CA SER A 42 1.48 4.46 -9.95
C SER A 42 0.02 4.63 -9.52
N GLY A 43 -0.18 4.78 -8.21
CA GLY A 43 -1.48 5.14 -7.64
C GLY A 43 -1.99 6.50 -8.14
N SER A 44 -1.11 7.44 -8.46
CA SER A 44 -1.48 8.76 -8.97
C SER A 44 -2.10 8.70 -10.37
N LYS A 45 -1.68 7.76 -11.23
CA LYS A 45 -2.35 7.53 -12.52
C LYS A 45 -3.77 6.99 -12.32
N LEU A 46 -3.96 6.12 -11.35
CA LEU A 46 -5.27 5.57 -11.00
C LEU A 46 -6.19 6.66 -10.44
N GLU A 47 -5.66 7.54 -9.58
CA GLU A 47 -6.36 8.72 -9.07
C GLU A 47 -6.72 9.71 -10.18
N ASN A 48 -5.85 9.93 -11.16
CA ASN A 48 -6.16 10.80 -12.30
C ASN A 48 -7.28 10.23 -13.18
N LEU A 49 -7.37 8.91 -13.29
CA LEU A 49 -8.36 8.24 -14.15
C LEU A 49 -9.75 8.17 -13.49
N TYR A 50 -9.79 7.85 -12.20
CA TYR A 50 -11.03 7.58 -11.47
C TYR A 50 -11.39 8.66 -10.44
N GLY A 51 -10.47 9.55 -10.13
CA GLY A 51 -10.61 10.46 -9.00
C GLY A 51 -10.26 9.79 -7.67
N LYS A 52 -10.12 10.63 -6.65
CA LYS A 52 -9.63 10.23 -5.33
C LYS A 52 -10.57 9.28 -4.59
N LEU A 53 -11.89 9.51 -4.68
CA LEU A 53 -12.89 8.70 -3.99
C LEU A 53 -12.96 7.29 -4.59
N ASP A 54 -13.00 7.19 -5.91
CA ASP A 54 -13.11 5.91 -6.59
C ASP A 54 -11.81 5.12 -6.50
N ARG A 55 -10.65 5.79 -6.51
CA ARG A 55 -9.36 5.15 -6.17
C ARG A 55 -9.41 4.49 -4.79
N ALA A 56 -9.89 5.19 -3.76
CA ALA A 56 -9.99 4.63 -2.42
C ALA A 56 -10.95 3.42 -2.39
N SER A 57 -12.06 3.49 -3.13
CA SER A 57 -13.00 2.37 -3.30
C SER A 57 -12.37 1.18 -4.01
N VAL A 58 -11.53 1.41 -5.03
CA VAL A 58 -10.74 0.36 -5.69
C VAL A 58 -9.77 -0.24 -4.68
N GLU A 59 -8.92 0.55 -4.02
CA GLU A 59 -7.96 0.04 -3.04
C GLU A 59 -8.64 -0.79 -1.92
N ALA A 60 -9.82 -0.37 -1.45
CA ALA A 60 -10.60 -1.11 -0.45
C ALA A 60 -11.17 -2.45 -0.96
N ASN A 61 -11.47 -2.57 -2.25
CA ASN A 61 -11.98 -3.80 -2.85
C ASN A 61 -10.90 -4.88 -3.05
N PHE A 62 -9.64 -4.49 -3.12
CA PHE A 62 -8.50 -5.38 -3.37
C PHE A 62 -7.82 -5.72 -2.04
N GLY A 63 -8.27 -6.80 -1.41
CA GLY A 63 -7.77 -7.21 -0.09
C GLY A 63 -6.30 -7.67 -0.05
N ASN A 64 -5.69 -7.96 -1.20
CA ASN A 64 -4.28 -8.28 -1.32
C ASN A 64 -3.55 -7.15 -2.03
N LEU A 65 -2.53 -6.60 -1.39
CA LEU A 65 -1.73 -5.50 -1.92
C LEU A 65 -0.26 -5.93 -2.09
N PHE A 66 0.25 -5.77 -3.31
CA PHE A 66 1.67 -5.97 -3.64
C PHE A 66 2.29 -4.62 -3.96
N LEU A 67 3.37 -4.29 -3.24
CA LEU A 67 4.05 -3.01 -3.38
C LEU A 67 5.40 -3.22 -4.05
N GLY A 68 5.54 -2.71 -5.27
CA GLY A 68 6.80 -2.70 -6.02
C GLY A 68 7.72 -1.56 -5.58
N ARG A 69 8.98 -1.63 -6.04
CA ARG A 69 9.90 -0.49 -5.90
C ARG A 69 9.38 0.69 -6.72
N THR A 70 9.32 1.87 -6.12
CA THR A 70 8.94 3.11 -6.79
C THR A 70 9.93 4.24 -6.49
N LYS A 71 9.97 5.23 -7.39
CA LYS A 71 10.68 6.50 -7.19
C LYS A 71 9.74 7.63 -6.78
N ASP A 72 8.43 7.36 -6.75
CA ASP A 72 7.41 8.32 -6.34
C ASP A 72 7.49 8.59 -4.84
N VAL A 73 7.77 9.85 -4.48
CA VAL A 73 7.96 10.29 -3.09
C VAL A 73 6.65 10.17 -2.30
N GLU A 74 5.50 10.38 -2.93
CA GLU A 74 4.20 10.27 -2.25
C GLU A 74 3.90 8.82 -1.91
N ALA A 75 4.08 7.92 -2.87
CA ALA A 75 3.97 6.49 -2.64
C ALA A 75 4.94 6.00 -1.55
N LEU A 76 6.19 6.48 -1.53
CA LEU A 76 7.17 6.10 -0.51
C LEU A 76 6.81 6.57 0.91
N LYS A 77 6.03 7.66 1.06
CA LYS A 77 5.49 8.10 2.35
C LYS A 77 4.26 7.28 2.75
N TYR A 78 3.46 6.89 1.78
CA TYR A 78 2.22 6.14 1.98
C TYR A 78 2.47 4.66 2.27
N TYR A 79 3.34 3.97 1.54
CA TYR A 79 3.57 2.52 1.69
C TYR A 79 3.87 2.08 3.15
N PRO A 80 4.70 2.79 3.94
CA PRO A 80 4.92 2.43 5.33
C PRO A 80 3.68 2.50 6.21
N SER A 81 2.68 3.35 5.90
CA SER A 81 1.47 3.46 6.73
C SER A 81 0.60 2.20 6.66
N ILE A 82 0.72 1.42 5.59
CA ILE A 82 -0.05 0.19 5.34
C ILE A 82 0.35 -0.93 6.29
N PHE A 83 1.64 -1.02 6.64
CA PHE A 83 2.17 -2.06 7.52
C PHE A 83 2.00 -1.75 9.02
N GLY A 84 1.56 -0.52 9.35
CA GLY A 84 1.48 -0.05 10.72
C GLY A 84 2.85 0.28 11.33
N LYS A 85 2.84 0.70 12.60
CA LYS A 85 4.07 1.01 13.34
C LYS A 85 4.40 -0.15 14.28
N GLU A 86 5.66 -0.57 14.26
CA GLU A 86 6.20 -1.51 15.24
C GLU A 86 6.80 -0.72 16.40
N GLU A 87 6.27 -0.85 17.61
CA GLU A 87 6.88 -0.29 18.81
C GLU A 87 8.07 -1.15 19.23
N LYS A 88 9.27 -0.54 19.24
CA LYS A 88 10.49 -1.20 19.72
C LYS A 88 11.00 -0.51 20.97
N GLU A 89 11.23 -1.28 22.03
CA GLU A 89 11.94 -0.80 23.21
C GLU A 89 13.36 -0.40 22.83
N ARG A 90 13.65 0.91 22.87
CA ARG A 90 14.99 1.43 22.65
C ARG A 90 15.70 1.61 23.98
N LYS A 91 16.57 0.65 24.35
CA LYS A 91 17.48 0.82 25.49
C LYS A 91 18.68 1.68 25.04
N SER A 92 18.69 2.95 25.43
CA SER A 92 19.86 3.79 25.29
C SER A 92 20.87 3.48 26.40
N ARG A 93 22.15 3.34 26.04
CA ARG A 93 23.26 3.30 27.01
C ARG A 93 24.10 4.53 26.76
N SER A 94 24.15 5.45 27.72
CA SER A 94 25.11 6.56 27.72
C SER A 94 26.32 6.17 28.57
N THR A 95 27.53 6.41 28.07
CA THR A 95 28.76 6.30 28.87
C THR A 95 29.23 7.72 29.16
N GLY A 96 28.85 8.25 30.32
CA GLY A 96 29.37 9.53 30.79
C GLY A 96 30.80 9.36 31.32
N LYS A 97 31.79 10.01 30.70
CA LYS A 97 33.09 10.22 31.34
C LYS A 97 32.95 11.35 32.35
N VAL A 98 32.97 11.03 33.64
CA VAL A 98 33.07 12.02 34.70
C VAL A 98 34.50 12.58 34.69
N ALA A 99 34.68 13.80 34.19
CA ALA A 99 35.93 14.53 34.34
C ALA A 99 36.01 15.05 35.78
N VAL A 100 36.87 14.44 36.60
CA VAL A 100 37.17 14.95 37.94
C VAL A 100 37.98 16.24 37.77
N ALA A 101 37.35 17.39 38.01
CA ALA A 101 38.06 18.66 38.08
C ALA A 101 38.96 18.64 39.33
N ARG A 102 40.28 18.65 39.12
CA ARG A 102 41.24 18.88 40.21
C ARG A 102 41.11 20.34 40.64
N THR A 103 40.55 20.59 41.81
CA THR A 103 40.74 21.88 42.51
C THR A 103 42.19 21.97 42.94
N GLY A 104 42.94 22.87 42.30
CA GLY A 104 44.31 23.22 42.68
C GLY A 104 44.34 23.95 44.02
N ALA A 105 45.42 23.70 44.75
CA ALA A 105 45.75 24.24 46.07
C ALA A 105 45.99 25.75 46.08
#